data_AF-A0A956TDG9-F1
#
_entry.id   AF-A0A956TDG9-F1
#
_cell.length_a   1.000
_cell.length_b   1.000
_cell.length_c   1.000
_cell.angle_alpha   90.00
_cell.angle_beta   90.00
_cell.angle_gamma   90.00
#
_symmetry.space_group_name_H-M   'P 1'
#
loop_
_entity.id
_entity.type
_entity.pdbx_description
1 polymer ?
#
loop_
_entity_poly.entity_id
_entity_poly.type
_entity_poly.pdbx_seq_one_letter_code
_entity_poly.pdbx_strand_id
1 'polypeptide(L)'
;MSAKQILYHEDARKKLEAGANKLADAVKVTLGPRGRNVLLDKKFGSPTITKDGVTVAKEIEVEDPFENLGAQLVREVASKTNDVSGDGTTTATVLAQSMIKIGLKNVTAGANPMFI
;
A
#
# COMPACT_ATOMS: atom_id res chain seq x y z
N MET A 1 -14.94 -25.90 3.79
CA MET A 1 -14.50 -24.57 3.29
C MET A 1 -15.20 -23.51 4.13
N SER A 2 -14.48 -22.47 4.57
CA SER A 2 -15.12 -21.32 5.23
C SER A 2 -15.98 -20.53 4.24
N ALA A 3 -17.05 -19.89 4.73
CA ALA A 3 -17.90 -19.03 3.91
C ALA A 3 -17.11 -17.82 3.41
N LYS A 4 -17.41 -17.36 2.19
CA LYS A 4 -16.79 -16.18 1.57
C LYS A 4 -17.56 -14.92 1.96
N GLN A 5 -16.84 -13.86 2.32
CA GLN A 5 -17.39 -12.52 2.47
C GLN A 5 -17.31 -11.79 1.13
N ILE A 6 -18.32 -10.99 0.79
CA ILE A 6 -18.38 -10.27 -0.48
C ILE A 6 -18.77 -8.82 -0.20
N LEU A 7 -17.97 -7.89 -0.74
CA LEU A 7 -18.26 -6.46 -0.74
C LEU A 7 -18.42 -5.97 -2.17
N TYR A 8 -19.20 -4.91 -2.33
CA TYR A 8 -19.52 -4.34 -3.64
C TYR A 8 -19.29 -2.82 -3.66
N HIS A 9 -19.22 -2.29 -4.88
CA HIS A 9 -19.25 -0.86 -5.18
C HIS A 9 -18.30 -0.02 -4.30
N GLU A 10 -18.85 1.00 -3.63
CA GLU A 10 -18.10 1.99 -2.87
C GLU A 10 -17.48 1.39 -1.61
N ASP A 11 -18.18 0.49 -0.91
CA ASP A 11 -17.69 -0.13 0.31
C ASP A 11 -16.43 -0.97 0.05
N ALA A 12 -16.44 -1.74 -1.05
CA ALA A 12 -15.26 -2.49 -1.49
C ALA A 12 -14.09 -1.55 -1.81
N ARG A 13 -14.34 -0.47 -2.56
CA ARG A 13 -13.29 0.49 -2.97
C ARG A 13 -12.70 1.24 -1.79
N LYS A 14 -13.53 1.68 -0.83
CA LYS A 14 -13.07 2.36 0.39
C LYS A 14 -12.17 1.45 1.24
N LYS A 15 -12.52 0.18 1.37
CA LYS A 15 -11.69 -0.81 2.09
C LYS A 15 -10.35 -1.02 1.39
N LEU A 16 -10.35 -1.20 0.08
CA LEU A 16 -9.10 -1.32 -0.71
C LEU A 16 -8.24 -0.05 -0.59
N GLU A 17 -8.84 1.14 -0.68
CA GLU A 17 -8.14 2.42 -0.53
C GLU A 17 -7.52 2.58 0.86
N ALA A 18 -8.25 2.23 1.92
CA ALA A 18 -7.74 2.28 3.29
C ALA A 18 -6.51 1.38 3.47
N GLY A 19 -6.55 0.18 2.90
CA GLY A 19 -5.41 -0.73 2.84
C GLY A 19 -4.20 -0.17 2.10
N ALA A 20 -4.42 0.31 0.88
CA ALA A 20 -3.40 0.95 0.05
C ALA A 20 -2.75 2.14 0.77
N ASN A 21 -3.55 2.96 1.46
CA ASN A 21 -3.08 4.11 2.23
C ASN A 21 -2.22 3.68 3.42
N LYS A 22 -2.62 2.65 4.19
CA LYS A 22 -1.82 2.14 5.31
C LYS A 22 -0.41 1.73 4.87
N LEU A 23 -0.31 1.01 3.75
CA LEU A 23 1.00 0.63 3.21
C LEU A 23 1.79 1.84 2.71
N ALA A 24 1.17 2.68 1.88
CA ALA A 24 1.85 3.81 1.28
C ALA A 24 2.30 4.85 2.32
N ASP A 25 1.51 5.10 3.35
CA ASP A 25 1.82 6.07 4.40
C ASP A 25 3.01 5.63 5.26
N ALA A 26 3.15 4.32 5.51
CA ALA A 26 4.29 3.77 6.21
C ALA A 26 5.57 3.73 5.35
N VAL A 27 5.44 3.48 4.04
CA VAL A 27 6.59 3.40 3.13
C VAL A 27 7.09 4.79 2.73
N LYS A 28 6.20 5.75 2.45
CA LYS A 28 6.58 7.06 1.90
C LYS A 28 7.47 7.89 2.83
N VAL A 29 7.42 7.68 4.14
CA VAL A 29 8.27 8.43 5.08
C VAL A 29 9.75 8.11 4.91
N THR A 30 10.09 7.00 4.26
CA THR A 30 11.47 6.59 4.00
C THR A 30 12.01 7.13 2.67
N LEU A 31 11.20 7.84 1.88
CA LEU A 31 11.57 8.30 0.55
C LEU A 31 12.71 9.33 0.56
N GLY A 32 13.70 9.10 -0.30
CA GLY A 32 14.77 10.05 -0.60
C GLY A 32 15.86 10.17 0.46
N PRO A 33 16.86 11.05 0.25
CA PRO A 33 18.04 11.15 1.12
C PRO A 33 17.73 11.65 2.53
N ARG A 34 16.56 12.26 2.74
CA ARG A 34 16.06 12.73 4.04
C ARG A 34 14.94 11.84 4.60
N GLY A 35 14.84 10.59 4.12
CA GLY A 35 13.92 9.58 4.66
C GLY A 35 14.07 9.44 6.18
N ARG A 36 12.92 9.31 6.84
CA ARG A 36 12.79 9.12 8.29
C ARG A 36 12.85 7.64 8.63
N ASN A 37 13.21 7.38 9.88
CA ASN A 37 13.29 6.02 10.41
C ASN A 37 11.88 5.47 10.63
N VAL A 38 11.69 4.21 10.28
CA VAL A 38 10.55 3.38 10.66
C VAL A 38 11.04 2.33 11.65
N LEU A 39 10.32 2.18 12.75
CA LEU A 39 10.58 1.17 13.76
C LEU A 39 9.68 -0.03 13.49
N LEU A 40 10.29 -1.21 13.37
CA LEU A 40 9.60 -2.48 13.16
C LEU A 40 9.82 -3.33 14.40
N ASP A 41 8.71 -3.76 15.00
CA ASP A 41 8.75 -4.60 16.20
C ASP A 41 9.29 -6.00 15.89
N LYS A 42 9.85 -6.64 16.91
CA LYS A 42 10.34 -8.02 16.85
C LYS A 42 9.86 -8.76 18.08
N LYS A 43 9.42 -10.01 17.90
CA LYS A 43 8.97 -10.88 19.01
C LYS A 43 10.03 -11.07 20.10
N PHE A 44 11.31 -10.95 19.76
CA PHE A 44 12.42 -11.08 20.70
C PHE A 44 13.53 -10.08 20.36
N GLY A 45 14.15 -9.50 21.39
CA GLY A 45 15.26 -8.56 21.27
C GLY A 45 14.83 -7.12 20.98
N SER A 46 15.75 -6.32 20.44
CA SER A 46 15.51 -4.91 20.11
C SER A 46 14.78 -4.76 18.77
N PRO A 47 13.96 -3.70 18.60
CA PRO A 47 13.25 -3.43 17.35
C PRO A 47 14.23 -3.14 16.21
N THR A 48 13.81 -3.41 14.97
CA THR A 48 14.56 -2.99 13.78
C THR A 48 14.26 -1.52 13.49
N ILE A 49 15.29 -0.71 13.35
CA ILE A 49 15.18 0.67 12.86
C ILE A 49 15.67 0.67 11.41
N THR A 50 14.81 1.07 10.47
CA THR A 50 15.17 1.08 9.04
C THR A 50 14.70 2.34 8.32
N LYS A 51 15.39 2.68 7.24
CA LYS A 51 14.96 3.64 6.22
C LYS A 51 14.74 2.99 4.86
N ASP A 52 14.78 1.66 4.79
CA ASP A 52 14.53 0.94 3.56
C ASP A 52 13.02 0.73 3.38
N GLY A 53 12.46 1.34 2.33
CA GLY A 53 11.05 1.21 1.98
C GLY A 53 10.65 -0.21 1.60
N VAL A 54 11.57 -1.01 1.04
CA VAL A 54 11.30 -2.41 0.68
C VAL A 54 11.11 -3.24 1.95
N THR A 55 12.00 -3.08 2.93
CA THR A 55 11.87 -3.74 4.24
C THR A 55 10.57 -3.34 4.94
N VAL A 56 10.23 -2.04 4.95
CA VAL A 56 8.98 -1.58 5.57
C VAL A 56 7.75 -2.19 4.87
N ALA A 57 7.71 -2.19 3.54
CA ALA A 57 6.57 -2.73 2.78
C ALA A 57 6.35 -4.24 3.02
N LYS A 58 7.41 -5.00 3.30
CA LYS A 58 7.33 -6.45 3.58
C LYS A 58 6.68 -6.77 4.91
N GLU A 59 6.87 -5.92 5.92
CA GLU A 59 6.32 -6.11 7.27
C GLU A 59 4.85 -5.66 7.40
N ILE A 60 4.27 -5.04 6.37
CA ILE A 60 2.90 -4.55 6.43
C ILE A 60 1.91 -5.65 6.10
N GLU A 61 1.12 -6.00 7.11
CA GLU A 61 -0.05 -6.85 7.03
C GLU A 61 -1.17 -6.21 7.84
N VAL A 62 -2.39 -6.19 7.29
CA VAL A 62 -3.54 -5.53 7.91
C VAL A 62 -4.56 -6.59 8.33
N GLU A 63 -5.18 -6.41 9.50
CA GLU A 63 -6.12 -7.39 10.06
C GLU A 63 -7.39 -7.57 9.21
N ASP A 64 -7.96 -6.46 8.72
CA ASP A 64 -9.14 -6.52 7.86
C ASP A 64 -8.75 -7.14 6.50
N PRO A 65 -9.38 -8.24 6.06
CA PRO A 65 -8.98 -8.94 4.84
C PRO A 65 -9.09 -8.09 3.56
N PHE A 66 -10.06 -7.17 3.50
CA PHE A 66 -10.26 -6.31 2.33
C PHE A 66 -9.25 -5.17 2.31
N GLU A 67 -8.93 -4.60 3.46
CA GLU A 67 -7.83 -3.63 3.58
C GLU A 67 -6.47 -4.29 3.32
N ASN A 68 -6.25 -5.51 3.83
CA ASN A 68 -5.03 -6.24 3.54
C ASN A 68 -4.88 -6.48 2.03
N LEU A 69 -5.96 -6.86 1.34
CA LEU A 69 -5.94 -7.00 -0.11
C LEU A 69 -5.49 -5.71 -0.81
N GLY A 70 -5.99 -4.55 -0.39
CA GLY A 70 -5.56 -3.25 -0.90
C GLY A 70 -4.08 -2.96 -0.64
N ALA A 71 -3.58 -3.28 0.56
CA ALA A 71 -2.16 -3.15 0.89
C ALA A 71 -1.29 -4.08 0.01
N GLN A 72 -1.68 -5.36 -0.12
CA GLN A 72 -0.95 -6.35 -0.90
C GLN A 72 -0.85 -5.97 -2.39
N LEU A 73 -1.91 -5.39 -2.97
CA LEU A 73 -1.89 -4.91 -4.35
C LEU A 73 -0.82 -3.83 -4.56
N VAL A 74 -0.73 -2.84 -3.67
CA VAL A 74 0.29 -1.79 -3.75
C VAL A 74 1.69 -2.35 -3.49
N ARG A 75 1.81 -3.31 -2.55
CA ARG A 75 3.07 -4.02 -2.32
C ARG A 75 3.58 -4.74 -3.57
N GLU A 76 2.69 -5.38 -4.32
CA GLU A 76 3.05 -6.08 -5.55
C GLU A 76 3.56 -5.12 -6.63
N VAL A 77 2.91 -3.96 -6.79
CA VAL A 77 3.40 -2.88 -7.68
C VAL A 77 4.82 -2.47 -7.28
N ALA A 78 5.05 -2.26 -5.98
CA ALA A 78 6.33 -1.81 -5.45
C ALA A 78 7.45 -2.86 -5.59
N SER A 79 7.11 -4.14 -5.46
CA SER A 79 8.05 -5.27 -5.63
C SER A 79 8.47 -5.42 -7.08
N LYS A 80 7.53 -5.38 -8.03
CA LYS A 80 7.85 -5.56 -9.47
C LYS A 80 8.78 -4.48 -10.00
N THR A 81 8.63 -3.23 -9.53
CA THR A 81 9.57 -2.16 -9.87
C THR A 81 10.98 -2.48 -9.38
N ASN A 82 11.12 -2.97 -8.14
CA ASN A 82 12.42 -3.37 -7.59
C ASN A 82 13.05 -4.53 -8.38
N ASP A 83 12.26 -5.53 -8.74
CA ASP A 83 12.76 -6.75 -9.40
C ASP A 83 13.36 -6.47 -10.77
N VAL A 84 12.83 -5.47 -11.49
CA VAL A 84 13.31 -5.09 -12.83
C VAL A 84 14.35 -3.98 -12.77
N SER A 85 14.14 -2.97 -11.93
CA SER A 85 14.94 -1.73 -11.93
C SER A 85 15.95 -1.63 -10.78
N GLY A 86 15.84 -2.47 -9.75
CA GLY A 86 16.72 -2.46 -8.57
C GLY A 86 16.52 -1.28 -7.60
N ASP A 87 15.62 -0.36 -7.92
CA ASP A 87 15.22 0.80 -7.11
C ASP A 87 13.81 1.26 -7.53
N GLY A 88 13.21 2.21 -6.80
CA GLY A 88 11.96 2.87 -7.17
C GLY A 88 10.72 2.34 -6.48
N THR A 89 10.82 1.35 -5.59
CA THR A 89 9.72 0.79 -4.79
C THR A 89 8.90 1.86 -4.09
N THR A 90 9.58 2.78 -3.39
CA THR A 90 8.94 3.84 -2.62
C THR A 90 8.25 4.84 -3.55
N THR A 91 8.88 5.18 -4.68
CA THR A 91 8.30 6.07 -5.69
C THR A 91 7.05 5.46 -6.34
N ALA A 92 7.12 4.19 -6.75
CA ALA A 92 5.99 3.47 -7.32
C ALA A 92 4.81 3.40 -6.35
N THR A 93 5.10 3.17 -5.06
CA THR A 93 4.09 3.15 -3.99
C THR A 93 3.38 4.51 -3.85
N VAL A 94 4.13 5.62 -3.82
CA VAL A 94 3.57 6.97 -3.70
C VAL A 94 2.73 7.36 -4.92
N LEU A 95 3.19 6.98 -6.12
CA LEU A 95 2.45 7.20 -7.36
C LEU A 95 1.15 6.38 -7.38
N ALA A 96 1.20 5.10 -7.03
CA ALA A 96 0.03 4.24 -6.93
C ALA A 96 -1.01 4.80 -5.96
N GLN A 97 -0.59 5.22 -4.76
CA GLN A 97 -1.47 5.85 -3.78
C GLN A 97 -2.17 7.08 -4.36
N SER A 98 -1.43 7.94 -5.05
CA SER A 98 -1.97 9.18 -5.63
C SER A 98 -2.96 8.91 -6.76
N MET A 99 -2.63 7.96 -7.66
CA MET A 99 -3.51 7.56 -8.76
C MET A 99 -4.80 6.92 -8.26
N ILE A 100 -4.71 6.00 -7.28
CA ILE A 100 -5.88 5.35 -6.66
C ILE A 100 -6.80 6.41 -6.04
N LYS A 101 -6.24 7.30 -5.22
CA LYS A 101 -7.02 8.34 -4.52
C LYS A 101 -7.77 9.25 -5.49
N ILE A 102 -7.09 9.76 -6.52
CA ILE A 102 -7.70 10.66 -7.50
C ILE A 102 -8.70 9.91 -8.37
N GLY A 103 -8.38 8.70 -8.81
CA GLY A 103 -9.28 7.84 -9.60
C GLY A 103 -10.58 7.55 -8.86
N LEU A 104 -10.50 7.09 -7.60
CA LEU A 104 -11.67 6.80 -6.78
C LEU A 104 -12.54 8.03 -6.51
N LYS A 105 -11.92 9.19 -6.32
CA LYS A 105 -12.64 10.47 -6.19
C LYS A 105 -13.44 10.79 -7.46
N ASN A 106 -12.85 10.62 -8.64
CA ASN A 106 -13.54 10.87 -9.91
C ASN A 106 -14.67 9.85 -10.18
N VAL A 107 -14.45 8.57 -9.85
CA VAL A 107 -15.49 7.54 -9.95
C VAL A 107 -16.66 7.86 -9.03
N THR A 108 -16.40 8.33 -7.82
CA THR A 108 -17.44 8.77 -6.88
C THR A 108 -18.21 9.98 -7.41
N ALA A 109 -17.57 10.85 -8.18
CA ALA A 109 -18.20 11.97 -8.87
C ALA A 109 -19.00 11.56 -10.13
N GLY A 110 -19.09 10.26 -10.44
CA GLY A 110 -19.88 9.73 -11.56
C GLY A 110 -19.09 9.51 -12.85
N ALA A 111 -17.77 9.67 -12.83
CA ALA A 111 -16.95 9.37 -14.00
C ALA A 111 -16.88 7.85 -14.27
N ASN A 112 -16.83 7.46 -15.55
CA ASN A 112 -16.72 6.06 -15.94
C ASN A 112 -15.32 5.53 -15.62
N PRO A 113 -15.16 4.50 -14.75
CA PRO A 113 -13.86 3.94 -14.40
C PRO A 113 -13.06 3.39 -15.58
N MET A 114 -13.71 2.99 -16.67
CA MET A 114 -13.01 2.45 -17.85
C MET A 114 -12.30 3.51 -18.69
N PHE A 115 -12.56 4.80 -18.44
CA PHE A 115 -11.97 5.93 -19.17
C PHE A 115 -10.98 6.75 -18.34
N ILE A 116 -10.61 6.28 -17.14
CA ILE A 116 -9.69 6.94 -16.20
C ILE A 116 -8.58 5.98 -15.84
#